data_AF-A0A2H9LHH4-F1
#
_entry.id   AF-A0A2H9LHH4-F1
#
_cell.length_a   1.000
_cell.length_b   1.000
_cell.length_c   1.000
_cell.angle_alpha   90.00
_cell.angle_beta   90.00
_cell.angle_gamma   90.00
#
_symmetry.space_group_name_H-M   'P 1'
#
loop_
_entity.id
_entity.type
_entity.pdbx_description
1 polymer ?
#
loop_
_entity_poly.entity_id
_entity_poly.type
_entity_poly.pdbx_seq_one_letter_code
_entity_poly.pdbx_strand_id
1 'polypeptide(L)'
;MMRGRPRGSIIRENIAKILFVIREGYGYEIYQIYKNVFSKVSLRSVYYNLEKGSILEEFEISRAEKAAGSFSWGKSSERNYYMLKSKMVAPESGEIERIRRAKHDAYEKLIKK
;
A
#
# COMPACT_ATOMS: atom_id res chain seq x y z
N MET A 1 17.78 -0.42 -21.20
CA MET A 1 16.66 0.33 -20.57
C MET A 1 15.36 -0.08 -21.23
N MET A 2 14.56 -0.94 -20.61
CA MET A 2 13.15 -1.06 -21.02
C MET A 2 12.39 0.10 -20.38
N ARG A 3 12.20 1.17 -21.15
CA ARG A 3 11.27 2.26 -20.85
C ARG A 3 9.85 1.74 -21.09
N GLY A 4 9.20 1.27 -20.03
CA GLY A 4 7.76 1.03 -20.04
C GLY A 4 7.05 2.26 -19.49
N ARG A 5 6.27 2.97 -20.32
CA ARG A 5 5.26 3.92 -19.86
C ARG A 5 4.27 3.16 -18.97
N PRO A 6 3.95 3.60 -17.74
CA PRO A 6 3.01 2.87 -16.91
C PRO A 6 1.68 2.81 -17.66
N ARG A 7 1.14 1.60 -17.89
CA ARG A 7 -0.14 1.39 -18.57
C ARG A 7 -1.35 1.87 -17.74
N GLY A 8 -1.13 2.68 -16.69
CA GLY A 8 -2.13 2.92 -15.66
C GLY A 8 -1.90 4.15 -14.76
N SER A 9 -2.65 4.15 -13.66
CA SER A 9 -2.74 5.22 -12.66
C SER A 9 -1.43 5.40 -11.89
N ILE A 10 -0.94 6.65 -11.79
CA ILE A 10 0.24 7.01 -10.97
C ILE A 10 0.07 6.60 -9.50
N ILE A 11 -1.16 6.59 -9.01
CA ILE A 11 -1.48 6.16 -7.64
C ILE A 11 -1.20 4.66 -7.51
N ARG A 12 -1.63 3.86 -8.49
CA ARG A 12 -1.43 2.41 -8.46
C ARG A 12 0.03 2.03 -8.62
N GLU A 13 0.77 2.76 -9.46
CA GLU A 13 2.22 2.58 -9.57
C GLU A 13 2.93 2.89 -8.25
N ASN A 14 2.62 4.01 -7.61
CA ASN A 14 3.19 4.35 -6.31
C ASN A 14 2.83 3.31 -5.23
N ILE A 15 1.61 2.77 -5.24
CA ILE A 15 1.21 1.64 -4.38
C ILE A 15 2.07 0.41 -4.67
N ALA A 16 2.28 0.07 -5.93
CA ALA A 16 3.13 -1.05 -6.33
C ALA A 16 4.59 -0.85 -5.86
N LYS A 17 5.13 0.37 -5.93
CA LYS A 17 6.44 0.72 -5.36
C LYS A 17 6.49 0.50 -3.84
N ILE A 18 5.44 0.89 -3.12
CA ILE A 18 5.34 0.64 -1.68
C ILE A 18 5.37 -0.86 -1.40
N LEU A 19 4.48 -1.62 -2.05
CA LEU A 19 4.38 -3.08 -1.88
C LEU A 19 5.67 -3.81 -2.27
N PHE A 20 6.38 -3.32 -3.29
CA PHE A 20 7.70 -3.85 -3.65
C PHE A 20 8.68 -3.77 -2.48
N VAL A 21 8.69 -2.65 -1.75
CA VAL A 21 9.62 -2.40 -0.64
C VAL A 21 9.18 -3.09 0.65
N ILE A 22 7.90 -2.96 1.03
CA ILE A 22 7.39 -3.46 2.31
C ILE A 22 6.97 -4.92 2.28
N ARG A 23 6.92 -5.52 1.07
CA ARG A 23 6.46 -6.87 0.73
C ARG A 23 4.97 -7.11 0.93
N GLU A 24 4.42 -6.67 2.04
CA GLU A 24 3.03 -6.85 2.43
C GLU A 24 2.54 -5.64 3.24
N GLY A 25 1.29 -5.22 3.05
CA GLY A 25 0.65 -4.21 3.89
C GLY A 25 -0.87 -4.14 3.69
N TYR A 26 -1.59 -3.64 4.68
CA TYR A 26 -3.05 -3.42 4.57
C TYR A 26 -3.37 -2.00 4.11
N GLY A 27 -4.59 -1.77 3.59
CA GLY A 27 -4.92 -0.53 2.88
C GLY A 27 -4.63 0.77 3.63
N TYR A 28 -4.85 0.81 4.94
CA TYR A 28 -4.56 2.00 5.75
C TYR A 28 -3.06 2.22 5.99
N GLU A 29 -2.28 1.16 6.21
CA GLU A 29 -0.81 1.25 6.32
C GLU A 29 -0.21 1.78 5.01
N ILE A 30 -0.64 1.20 3.88
CA ILE A 30 -0.22 1.64 2.54
C ILE A 30 -0.54 3.13 2.35
N TYR A 31 -1.73 3.57 2.75
CA TYR A 31 -2.11 5.00 2.69
C TYR A 31 -1.20 5.90 3.54
N GLN A 32 -0.86 5.49 4.77
CA GLN A 32 0.03 6.29 5.63
C GLN A 32 1.42 6.45 5.01
N ILE A 33 1.98 5.35 4.50
CA ILE A 33 3.27 5.38 3.79
C ILE A 33 3.16 6.25 2.54
N TYR A 34 2.10 6.08 1.75
CA TYR A 34 1.88 6.84 0.54
C TYR A 34 1.90 8.34 0.80
N LYS A 35 1.12 8.79 1.79
CA LYS A 35 0.98 10.20 2.14
C LYS A 35 2.30 10.86 2.58
N ASN A 36 3.22 10.09 3.15
CA ASN A 36 4.52 10.58 3.61
C ASN A 36 5.57 10.62 2.50
N VAL A 37 5.42 9.83 1.44
CA VAL A 37 6.44 9.67 0.38
C VAL A 37 6.05 10.38 -0.92
N PHE A 38 4.77 10.35 -1.27
CA PHE A 38 4.25 10.81 -2.56
C PHE A 38 3.29 12.00 -2.41
N SER A 39 2.70 12.42 -3.53
CA SER A 39 1.70 13.50 -3.55
C SER A 39 0.46 13.15 -2.71
N LYS A 40 -0.26 14.19 -2.28
CA LYS A 40 -1.49 13.99 -1.49
C LYS A 40 -2.50 13.19 -2.29
N VAL A 41 -3.04 12.14 -1.66
CA VAL A 41 -4.08 11.28 -2.21
C VAL A 41 -5.16 11.05 -1.14
N SER A 42 -6.41 10.79 -1.56
CA SER A 42 -7.46 10.41 -0.63
C SER A 42 -7.34 8.93 -0.24
N LEU A 43 -7.79 8.58 0.97
CA LEU A 43 -7.85 7.18 1.42
C LEU A 43 -8.69 6.33 0.44
N ARG A 44 -9.84 6.85 0.00
CA ARG A 44 -10.72 6.18 -0.97
C ARG A 44 -10.01 5.89 -2.29
N SER A 45 -9.19 6.82 -2.79
CA SER A 45 -8.43 6.61 -4.01
C SER A 45 -7.39 5.50 -3.85
N VAL A 46 -6.78 5.35 -2.67
CA VAL A 46 -5.86 4.23 -2.40
C VAL A 46 -6.61 2.90 -2.44
N TYR A 47 -7.73 2.78 -1.72
CA TYR A 47 -8.55 1.56 -1.74
C TYR A 47 -9.09 1.21 -3.14
N TYR A 48 -9.55 2.20 -3.89
CA TYR A 48 -9.96 2.01 -5.28
C TYR A 48 -8.83 1.45 -6.15
N ASN A 49 -7.61 1.98 -6.01
CA ASN A 49 -6.47 1.50 -6.80
C ASN A 49 -5.96 0.13 -6.33
N LEU A 50 -6.10 -0.21 -5.04
CA LEU A 50 -5.82 -1.56 -4.53
C LEU A 50 -6.81 -2.56 -5.14
N GLU A 51 -8.10 -2.28 -5.09
CA GLU A 51 -9.14 -3.12 -5.68
C GLU A 51 -8.94 -3.28 -7.19
N LYS A 52 -8.73 -2.16 -7.91
CA LYS A 52 -8.45 -2.21 -9.35
C LYS A 52 -7.16 -2.96 -9.66
N GLY A 53 -6.11 -2.83 -8.85
CA GLY A 53 -4.88 -3.59 -9.01
C GLY A 53 -5.07 -5.09 -8.76
N SER A 54 -5.92 -5.47 -7.82
CA SER A 54 -6.30 -6.88 -7.61
C SER A 54 -7.09 -7.45 -8.80
N ILE A 55 -8.04 -6.69 -9.35
CA ILE A 55 -8.81 -7.10 -10.54
C ILE A 55 -7.89 -7.27 -11.77
N LEU A 56 -6.88 -6.40 -11.91
CA LEU A 56 -5.89 -6.46 -12.98
C LEU A 56 -4.75 -7.45 -12.70
N GLU A 57 -4.84 -8.23 -11.61
CA GLU A 57 -3.81 -9.16 -11.16
C GLU A 57 -2.42 -8.53 -10.93
N GLU A 58 -2.38 -7.21 -10.74
CA GLU A 58 -1.17 -6.49 -10.33
C GLU A 58 -0.87 -6.76 -8.85
N PHE A 59 -1.92 -6.91 -8.03
CA PHE A 59 -1.85 -7.19 -6.59
C PHE A 59 -2.61 -8.47 -6.24
N GLU A 60 -2.21 -9.10 -5.15
CA GLU A 60 -2.94 -10.22 -4.55
C GLU A 60 -3.19 -9.98 -3.07
N ILE A 61 -4.23 -10.62 -2.54
CA ILE A 61 -4.51 -10.62 -1.10
C ILE A 61 -3.78 -11.81 -0.50
N SER A 62 -2.76 -11.54 0.32
CA SER A 62 -1.95 -12.59 0.97
C SER A 62 -2.66 -13.20 2.16
N ARG A 63 -3.33 -12.36 2.95
CA ARG A 63 -4.17 -12.78 4.08
C ARG A 63 -5.26 -11.76 4.36
N ALA A 64 -6.36 -12.24 4.93
CA ALA A 64 -7.39 -11.42 5.53
C ALA A 64 -7.37 -11.64 7.04
N GLU A 65 -7.15 -10.58 7.80
CA GLU A 65 -7.15 -10.61 9.25
C GLU A 65 -8.46 -10.02 9.77
N LYS A 66 -9.25 -10.81 10.49
CA LYS A 66 -10.44 -10.34 11.17
C LYS A 66 -10.04 -9.84 12.56
N ALA A 67 -9.94 -8.53 12.71
CA ALA A 67 -9.81 -7.93 14.03
C ALA A 67 -11.20 -7.91 14.69
N ALA A 68 -11.42 -8.81 15.66
CA ALA A 68 -12.57 -8.74 16.54
C ALA A 68 -12.42 -7.52 17.46
N GLY A 69 -13.44 -6.67 17.51
CA GLY A 69 -13.41 -5.47 18.34
C GLY A 69 -14.77 -4.78 18.38
N SER A 70 -15.05 -4.11 19.50
CA SER A 70 -16.22 -3.23 19.65
C SER A 70 -15.94 -1.89 18.96
N PHE A 71 -15.98 -1.89 17.63
CA PHE A 71 -15.89 -0.67 16.84
C PHE A 71 -17.28 -0.02 16.76
N SER A 72 -17.34 1.30 16.67
CA SER A 72 -18.59 2.07 16.57
C SER A 72 -19.45 1.76 15.33
N TRP A 73 -18.96 0.89 14.43
CA TRP A 73 -19.60 0.55 13.16
C TRP A 73 -19.72 -0.97 12.91
N GLY A 74 -19.43 -1.83 13.89
CA GLY A 74 -19.59 -3.29 13.74
C GLY A 74 -18.74 -4.16 14.67
N LYS A 75 -19.02 -5.46 14.69
CA LYS A 75 -18.39 -6.46 15.59
C LYS A 75 -16.99 -6.94 15.14
N SER A 76 -16.59 -6.65 13.90
CA SER A 76 -15.30 -7.04 13.35
C SER A 76 -14.88 -6.12 12.22
N SER A 77 -13.59 -5.80 12.13
CA SER A 77 -12.99 -5.16 10.96
C SER A 77 -12.12 -6.18 10.24
N GLU A 78 -12.36 -6.39 8.95
CA GLU A 78 -11.51 -7.22 8.10
C GLU A 78 -10.40 -6.37 7.48
N ARG A 79 -9.14 -6.79 7.66
CA ARG A 79 -7.97 -6.18 7.04
C ARG A 79 -7.44 -7.13 5.98
N ASN A 80 -7.64 -6.77 4.72
CA ASN A 80 -6.98 -7.42 3.59
C ASN A 80 -5.55 -6.90 3.50
N TYR A 81 -4.58 -7.80 3.58
CA TYR A 81 -3.18 -7.54 3.33
C TYR A 81 -2.88 -7.80 1.86
N TYR A 82 -2.24 -6.83 1.22
CA TYR A 82 -1.94 -6.85 -0.21
C TYR A 82 -0.45 -7.10 -0.43
N MET A 83 -0.14 -7.85 -1.48
CA MET A 83 1.20 -8.10 -1.98
C MET A 83 1.28 -7.79 -3.48
N LEU A 84 2.50 -7.49 -3.95
CA LEU A 84 2.76 -7.27 -5.37
C LEU A 84 2.88 -8.60 -6.10
N LYS A 85 1.98 -8.86 -7.06
CA LYS A 85 1.95 -10.10 -7.87
C LYS A 85 2.68 -9.92 -9.20
N SER A 86 2.46 -8.79 -9.87
CA SER A 86 3.03 -8.54 -11.20
C SER A 86 4.49 -8.08 -11.14
N LYS A 87 5.26 -8.45 -12.18
CA LYS A 87 6.66 -8.00 -12.33
C LYS A 87 6.67 -6.49 -12.53
N MET A 88 7.30 -5.78 -11.59
CA MET A 88 7.52 -4.35 -11.63
C MET A 88 9.01 -4.05 -11.80
N VAL A 89 9.32 -2.91 -12.42
CA VAL A 89 10.67 -2.32 -12.34
C VAL A 89 10.89 -1.84 -10.91
N ALA A 90 12.02 -2.23 -10.31
CA ALA A 90 12.37 -1.81 -8.96
C ALA A 90 12.42 -0.26 -8.87
N PRO A 91 11.93 0.34 -7.78
CA PRO A 91 12.05 1.78 -7.55
C PRO A 91 13.51 2.21 -7.47
N GLU A 92 13.77 3.49 -7.68
CA GLU A 92 15.11 4.05 -7.48
C GLU A 92 15.54 3.92 -6.01
N SER A 93 16.84 3.77 -5.74
CA SER A 93 17.35 3.57 -4.37
C SER A 93 16.90 4.66 -3.39
N GLY A 94 16.80 5.91 -3.85
CA GLY A 94 16.29 7.03 -3.04
C GLY A 94 14.78 6.94 -2.74
N GLU A 95 13.98 6.34 -3.63
CA GLU A 95 12.56 6.06 -3.36
C GLU A 95 12.43 4.94 -2.33
N ILE A 96 13.23 3.88 -2.45
CA ILE A 96 13.24 2.74 -1.51
C ILE A 96 13.50 3.24 -0.09
N GLU A 97 14.51 4.09 0.10
CA GLU A 97 14.88 4.60 1.41
C GLU A 97 13.77 5.49 2.01
N ARG A 98 13.15 6.35 1.20
CA ARG A 98 12.00 7.15 1.65
C ARG A 98 10.83 6.29 2.10
N ILE A 99 10.53 5.20 1.38
CA ILE A 99 9.46 4.27 1.74
C ILE A 99 9.78 3.54 3.05
N ARG A 100 11.02 3.07 3.23
CA ARG A 100 11.46 2.43 4.48
C ARG A 100 11.34 3.36 5.68
N ARG A 101 11.78 4.61 5.53
CA ARG A 101 11.65 5.64 6.55
C ARG A 101 10.19 5.92 6.88
N ALA A 102 9.34 6.13 5.87
CA ALA A 102 7.93 6.37 6.07
C ALA A 102 7.20 5.21 6.78
N LYS A 103 7.60 3.96 6.52
CA LYS A 103 7.09 2.79 7.25
C LYS A 103 7.50 2.84 8.73
N HIS A 104 8.78 3.10 8.99
CA HIS A 104 9.28 3.22 10.36
C HIS A 104 8.56 4.34 11.13
N ASP A 105 8.43 5.53 10.53
CA ASP A 105 7.74 6.68 11.14
C ASP A 105 6.26 6.40 11.40
N ALA A 106 5.59 5.66 10.51
CA ALA A 106 4.20 5.26 10.70
C ALA A 106 4.04 4.26 11.86
N TYR A 107 4.97 3.31 12.00
CA TYR A 107 5.00 2.34 13.09
C TYR A 107 5.27 3.00 14.44
N GLU A 108 6.27 3.88 14.51
CA GLU A 108 6.61 4.63 15.73
C GLU A 108 5.43 5.48 16.24
N LYS A 109 4.67 6.09 15.32
CA LYS A 109 3.46 6.86 15.64
C LYS A 109 2.32 5.99 16.19
N LEU A 110 2.28 4.70 15.87
CA LEU A 110 1.26 3.78 16.36
C LEU A 110 1.59 3.24 17.76
N ILE A 111 2.87 3.09 18.10
CA ILE A 111 3.31 2.59 19.42
C ILE A 111 3.30 3.70 20.47
N LYS A 112 3.69 4.93 20.10
CA LYS A 112 3.82 6.04 21.03
C LYS A 112 2.49 6.76 21.37
N LYS A 113 1.35 6.14 21.08
CA LYS A 113 0.02 6.74 21.20
C LYS A 113 -0.87 5.88 22.09
#